data_AF-A0A376L7Q0-F1
#
_entry.id   AF-A0A376L7Q0-F1
#
_cell.length_a   1.000
_cell.length_b   1.000
_cell.length_c   1.000
_cell.angle_alpha   90.00
_cell.angle_beta   90.00
_cell.angle_gamma   90.00
#
_symmetry.space_group_name_H-M   'P 1'
#
loop_
_entity.id
_entity.type
_entity.pdbx_description
1 polymer ?
#
loop_
_entity_poly.entity_id
_entity_poly.type
_entity_poly.pdbx_seq_one_letter_code
_entity_poly.pdbx_strand_id
1 'polypeptide(L)'
;MTGLKIAAGVATVVMAFVAIIALINGIIGGVGGWFGFEHASLESILGYLLAPLAWVMGVDWSDANLAGSLIGQKLAINEFVAYLNFSPYLQTAGTLDAKTVAIISFALCGFANFGSIGVVVGAFSAVAPHRAPEIAQLGLRALAAATLSNLMSATIAGFFIGLA
;
A
#
# COMPACT_ATOMS: atom_id res chain seq x y z
N MET A 1 -26.06 -17.76 5.53
CA MET A 1 -25.15 -18.61 4.72
C MET A 1 -24.29 -17.83 3.72
N THR A 2 -24.82 -16.84 3.01
CA THR A 2 -24.05 -16.02 2.04
C THR A 2 -22.88 -15.27 2.69
N GLY A 3 -23.10 -14.66 3.86
CA GLY A 3 -22.04 -13.97 4.60
C GLY A 3 -20.87 -14.90 5.00
N LEU A 4 -21.16 -16.14 5.37
CA LEU A 4 -20.12 -17.14 5.69
C LEU A 4 -19.30 -17.51 4.45
N LYS A 5 -19.94 -17.67 3.28
CA LYS A 5 -19.24 -17.93 2.02
C LYS A 5 -18.35 -16.76 1.60
N ILE A 6 -18.84 -15.53 1.75
CA ILE A 6 -18.04 -14.31 1.50
C ILE A 6 -16.85 -14.26 2.45
N ALA A 7 -17.08 -14.45 3.76
CA ALA A 7 -16.03 -14.39 4.77
C ALA A 7 -14.94 -15.46 4.54
N ALA A 8 -15.33 -16.70 4.25
CA ALA A 8 -14.39 -17.78 3.93
C ALA A 8 -13.59 -17.47 2.66
N GLY A 9 -14.26 -17.01 1.59
CA GLY A 9 -13.59 -16.62 0.34
C GLY A 9 -12.58 -15.49 0.55
N VAL A 10 -12.97 -14.45 1.29
CA VAL A 10 -12.08 -13.34 1.66
C VAL A 10 -10.86 -13.84 2.44
N ALA A 11 -11.06 -14.65 3.48
CA ALA A 11 -9.97 -15.19 4.29
C ALA A 11 -8.98 -16.04 3.48
N THR A 12 -9.49 -16.91 2.59
CA THR A 12 -8.65 -17.75 1.72
C THR A 12 -7.79 -16.89 0.79
N VAL A 13 -8.38 -15.90 0.12
CA VAL A 13 -7.61 -15.12 -0.85
C VAL A 13 -6.61 -14.19 -0.16
N VAL A 14 -6.96 -13.61 0.99
CA VAL A 14 -6.02 -12.82 1.81
C VAL A 14 -4.83 -13.67 2.26
N MET A 15 -5.06 -14.87 2.81
CA MET A 15 -3.98 -15.77 3.21
C MET A 15 -3.06 -16.13 2.03
N ALA A 16 -3.62 -16.39 0.84
CA ALA A 16 -2.83 -16.68 -0.35
C ALA A 16 -1.92 -15.51 -0.75
N PHE A 17 -2.44 -14.29 -0.78
CA PHE A 17 -1.63 -13.11 -1.12
C PHE A 17 -0.54 -12.82 -0.10
N VAL A 18 -0.83 -12.91 1.21
CA VAL A 18 0.19 -12.74 2.27
C VAL A 18 1.31 -13.77 2.12
N ALA A 19 0.97 -15.04 1.84
CA ALA A 19 1.96 -16.09 1.61
C ALA A 19 2.81 -15.82 0.36
N ILE A 20 2.20 -15.35 -0.73
CA ILE A 20 2.91 -14.97 -1.97
C ILE A 20 3.88 -13.81 -1.71
N ILE A 21 3.45 -12.77 -0.99
CA ILE A 21 4.31 -11.63 -0.65
C ILE A 21 5.48 -12.09 0.23
N ALA A 22 5.24 -12.95 1.22
CA ALA A 22 6.30 -13.50 2.06
C ALA A 22 7.31 -14.33 1.24
N LEU A 23 6.82 -15.14 0.29
CA LEU A 23 7.67 -15.88 -0.64
C LEU A 23 8.51 -14.93 -1.51
N ILE A 24 7.90 -13.88 -2.05
CA ILE A 24 8.59 -12.85 -2.84
C ILE A 24 9.67 -12.17 -2.00
N ASN A 25 9.37 -11.79 -0.76
CA ASN A 25 10.36 -11.19 0.15
C ASN A 25 11.52 -12.15 0.46
N GLY A 26 11.24 -13.45 0.63
CA GLY A 26 12.29 -14.47 0.80
C GLY A 26 13.20 -14.59 -0.43
N ILE A 27 12.64 -14.53 -1.64
CA ILE A 27 13.40 -14.55 -2.89
C ILE A 27 14.23 -13.26 -3.03
N ILE A 28 13.62 -12.10 -2.78
CA ILE A 28 14.30 -10.79 -2.87
C ILE A 28 15.47 -10.73 -1.89
N GLY A 29 15.29 -11.15 -0.63
CA GLY A 29 16.36 -11.18 0.36
C GLY A 29 17.47 -12.16 -0.01
N GLY A 30 17.12 -13.35 -0.52
CA GLY A 30 18.09 -14.37 -0.95
C GLY A 30 18.95 -13.92 -2.13
N VAL A 31 18.32 -13.34 -3.17
CA VAL A 31 19.05 -12.79 -4.33
C VAL A 31 19.79 -11.51 -3.95
N GLY A 32 19.15 -10.64 -3.17
CA GLY A 32 19.74 -9.39 -2.67
C GLY A 32 21.00 -9.65 -1.86
N GLY A 33 21.03 -10.71 -1.06
CA GLY A 33 22.22 -11.14 -0.32
C GLY A 33 23.45 -11.39 -1.20
N TRP A 34 23.28 -11.86 -2.44
CA TRP A 34 24.41 -12.04 -3.38
C TRP A 34 25.07 -10.71 -3.77
N PHE A 35 24.34 -9.60 -3.65
CA PHE A 35 24.81 -8.26 -3.98
C PHE A 35 24.99 -7.37 -2.74
N GLY A 36 24.94 -7.94 -1.52
CA GLY A 36 25.09 -7.20 -0.26
C GLY A 36 23.81 -6.54 0.26
N PHE A 37 22.64 -6.88 -0.28
CA PHE A 37 21.32 -6.38 0.13
C PHE A 37 20.48 -7.48 0.82
N GLU A 38 20.99 -8.06 1.90
CA GLU A 38 20.33 -9.17 2.62
C GLU A 38 18.95 -8.82 3.22
N HIS A 39 18.69 -7.53 3.42
CA HIS A 39 17.42 -7.01 3.97
C HIS A 39 16.50 -6.42 2.90
N ALA A 40 16.78 -6.64 1.62
CA ALA A 40 15.89 -6.20 0.55
C ALA A 40 14.55 -6.93 0.64
N SER A 41 13.48 -6.15 0.49
CA SER A 41 12.11 -6.62 0.49
C SER A 41 11.28 -5.90 -0.57
N LEU A 42 10.11 -6.42 -0.92
CA LEU A 42 9.19 -5.80 -1.87
C LEU A 42 8.80 -4.40 -1.41
N GLU A 43 8.56 -4.22 -0.11
CA GLU A 43 8.25 -2.93 0.50
C GLU A 43 9.39 -1.93 0.31
N SER A 44 10.65 -2.37 0.51
CA SER A 44 11.82 -1.51 0.34
C SER A 44 12.02 -1.08 -1.11
N ILE A 45 11.81 -1.99 -2.07
CA ILE A 45 11.92 -1.71 -3.51
C ILE A 45 10.83 -0.74 -3.93
N LEU A 46 9.58 -1.00 -3.54
CA LEU A 46 8.47 -0.09 -3.77
C LEU A 46 8.72 1.26 -3.10
N GLY A 47 9.34 1.26 -1.92
CA GLY A 47 9.72 2.47 -1.20
C GLY A 47 10.63 3.38 -2.02
N TYR A 48 11.72 2.83 -2.55
CA TYR A 48 12.63 3.57 -3.43
C TYR A 48 11.96 4.01 -4.74
N LEU A 49 11.12 3.16 -5.35
CA LEU A 49 10.42 3.48 -6.58
C LEU A 49 9.36 4.58 -6.40
N LEU A 50 8.74 4.66 -5.23
CA LEU A 50 7.67 5.61 -4.91
C LEU A 50 8.16 6.88 -4.23
N ALA A 51 9.43 6.95 -3.81
CA ALA A 51 10.01 8.17 -3.27
C ALA A 51 9.92 9.38 -4.23
N PRO A 52 10.24 9.24 -5.54
CA PRO A 52 10.01 10.33 -6.50
C PRO A 52 8.54 10.74 -6.61
N LEU A 53 7.62 9.78 -6.47
CA LEU A 53 6.19 10.06 -6.50
C LEU A 53 5.75 10.85 -5.26
N ALA A 54 6.25 10.48 -4.07
CA ALA A 54 6.00 11.22 -2.84
C ALA A 54 6.54 12.66 -2.93
N TRP A 55 7.71 12.85 -3.55
CA TRP A 55 8.25 14.19 -3.82
C TRP A 55 7.36 15.01 -4.75
N VAL A 56 6.86 14.43 -5.84
CA VAL A 56 5.90 15.08 -6.75
C VAL A 56 4.59 15.48 -6.05
N MET A 57 4.16 14.71 -5.03
CA MET A 57 2.98 15.03 -4.23
C MET A 57 3.20 16.19 -3.24
N GLY A 58 4.43 16.69 -3.10
CA GLY A 58 4.77 17.84 -2.28
C GLY A 58 5.56 17.52 -1.01
N VAL A 59 5.99 16.27 -0.79
CA VAL A 59 6.89 15.90 0.32
C VAL A 59 8.29 16.42 0.04
N ASP A 60 8.98 16.93 1.05
CA ASP A 60 10.36 17.39 0.91
C ASP A 60 11.30 16.21 0.61
N TRP A 61 12.35 16.44 -0.18
CA TRP A 61 13.21 15.34 -0.65
C TRP A 61 13.89 14.55 0.50
N SER A 62 14.17 15.21 1.63
CA SER A 62 14.70 14.56 2.84
C SER A 62 13.78 13.46 3.37
N ASP A 63 12.47 13.65 3.23
CA ASP A 63 11.43 12.78 3.78
C ASP A 63 10.80 11.88 2.70
N ALA A 64 11.13 12.12 1.43
CA ALA A 64 10.57 11.40 0.29
C ALA A 64 10.83 9.88 0.36
N ASN A 65 12.00 9.47 0.84
CA ASN A 65 12.31 8.04 1.06
C ASN A 65 11.43 7.41 2.14
N LEU A 66 11.18 8.12 3.24
CA LEU A 66 10.29 7.66 4.30
C LEU A 66 8.86 7.55 3.78
N ALA A 67 8.35 8.61 3.13
CA ALA A 67 7.01 8.63 2.57
C ALA A 67 6.82 7.54 1.51
N GLY A 68 7.78 7.39 0.60
CA GLY A 68 7.81 6.32 -0.41
C GLY A 68 7.76 4.95 0.24
N SER A 69 8.59 4.70 1.26
CA SER A 69 8.61 3.44 2.01
C SER A 69 7.25 3.11 2.64
N LEU A 70 6.60 4.07 3.29
CA LEU A 70 5.27 3.86 3.89
C LEU A 70 4.19 3.58 2.83
N ILE A 71 4.20 4.28 1.70
CA ILE A 71 3.29 4.00 0.56
C ILE A 71 3.58 2.62 -0.04
N GLY A 72 4.86 2.23 -0.14
CA GLY A 72 5.29 0.91 -0.58
C GLY A 72 4.80 -0.20 0.34
N GLN A 73 4.96 -0.03 1.65
CA GLN A 73 4.43 -0.95 2.67
C GLN A 73 2.92 -1.09 2.59
N LYS A 74 2.19 0.02 2.37
CA LYS A 74 0.75 -0.02 2.15
C LYS A 74 0.40 -0.90 0.95
N LEU A 75 1.01 -0.66 -0.20
CA LEU A 75 0.70 -1.37 -1.44
C LEU A 75 1.04 -2.86 -1.37
N ALA A 76 2.23 -3.16 -0.82
CA ALA A 76 2.70 -4.52 -0.64
C ALA A 76 1.87 -5.28 0.40
N ILE A 77 1.73 -4.73 1.61
CA ILE A 77 1.16 -5.42 2.76
C ILE A 77 -0.26 -4.93 3.02
N ASN A 78 -0.40 -3.77 3.68
CA ASN A 78 -1.65 -3.07 3.95
C ASN A 78 -1.39 -1.73 4.65
N GLU A 79 -2.42 -0.91 4.71
CA GLU A 79 -2.45 0.39 5.36
C GLU A 79 -2.26 0.33 6.88
N PHE A 80 -2.72 -0.72 7.56
CA PHE A 80 -2.56 -0.86 9.01
C PHE A 80 -1.09 -0.97 9.40
N VAL A 81 -0.33 -1.81 8.71
CA VAL A 81 1.12 -1.98 8.94
C VAL A 81 1.86 -0.68 8.62
N ALA A 82 1.49 0.00 7.53
CA ALA A 82 2.05 1.31 7.20
C ALA A 82 1.76 2.36 8.30
N TYR A 83 0.52 2.41 8.83
CA TYR A 83 0.18 3.32 9.93
C TYR A 83 0.92 2.99 11.22
N LEU A 84 1.15 1.72 11.54
CA LEU A 84 1.95 1.32 12.70
C LEU A 84 3.38 1.83 12.59
N ASN A 85 3.98 1.76 11.40
CA ASN A 85 5.33 2.28 11.13
C ASN A 85 5.37 3.82 11.00
N PHE A 86 4.25 4.46 10.70
CA PHE A 86 4.14 5.91 10.64
C PHE A 86 3.91 6.55 12.02
N SER A 87 3.19 5.88 12.92
CA SER A 87 2.81 6.36 14.26
C SER A 87 3.97 6.95 15.09
N PRO A 88 5.18 6.35 15.14
CA PRO A 88 6.31 6.92 15.90
C PRO A 88 6.69 8.33 15.48
N TYR A 89 6.53 8.68 14.20
CA TYR A 89 6.83 10.02 13.67
C TYR A 89 5.81 11.07 14.08
N LEU A 90 4.64 10.65 14.59
CA LEU A 90 3.59 11.53 15.09
C LEU A 90 3.74 11.85 16.58
N GLN A 91 4.54 11.08 17.32
CA GLN A 91 4.66 11.20 18.77
C GLN A 91 5.59 12.33 19.20
N THR A 92 6.54 12.71 18.34
CA THR A 92 7.51 13.77 18.61
C THR A 92 7.23 14.95 17.70
N ALA A 93 6.84 16.09 18.30
CA ALA A 93 6.63 17.31 17.54
C ALA A 93 7.93 17.75 16.85
N GLY A 94 7.85 18.11 15.57
CA GLY A 94 8.98 18.58 14.77
C GLY A 94 9.82 17.50 14.09
N THR A 95 9.46 16.21 14.20
CA THR A 95 10.13 15.14 13.44
C THR A 95 9.79 15.20 11.95
N LEU A 96 8.56 15.55 11.61
CA LEU A 96 8.10 15.78 10.24
C LEU A 96 7.31 17.09 10.18
N ASP A 97 7.40 17.78 9.05
CA ASP A 97 6.56 18.95 8.80
C ASP A 97 5.08 18.57 8.69
N ALA A 98 4.18 19.49 9.07
CA ALA A 98 2.74 19.28 9.06
C ALA A 98 2.21 18.90 7.66
N LYS A 99 2.79 19.48 6.60
CA LYS A 99 2.50 19.14 5.20
C LYS A 99 2.83 17.66 4.93
N THR A 100 4.02 17.21 5.30
CA THR A 100 4.46 15.82 5.11
C THR A 100 3.57 14.85 5.87
N VAL A 101 3.25 15.17 7.13
CA VAL A 101 2.34 14.35 7.96
C VAL A 101 0.98 14.19 7.29
N ALA A 102 0.42 15.28 6.75
CA ALA A 102 -0.87 15.23 6.06
C ALA A 102 -0.81 14.41 4.78
N ILE A 103 0.20 14.65 3.92
CA ILE A 103 0.37 13.91 2.66
C ILE A 103 0.45 12.40 2.94
N ILE A 104 1.30 11.97 3.88
CA ILE A 104 1.42 10.56 4.24
C ILE A 104 0.09 10.03 4.79
N SER A 105 -0.57 10.76 5.69
CA SER A 105 -1.85 10.34 6.28
C SER A 105 -2.92 10.05 5.22
N PHE A 106 -3.07 10.94 4.24
CA PHE A 106 -4.03 10.77 3.15
C PHE A 106 -3.59 9.71 2.14
N ALA A 107 -2.30 9.60 1.86
CA ALA A 107 -1.77 8.59 0.94
C ALA A 107 -1.97 7.17 1.51
N LEU A 108 -1.88 7.03 2.84
CA LEU A 108 -2.13 5.78 3.55
C LEU A 108 -3.62 5.45 3.67
N CYS A 109 -4.51 6.45 3.69
CA CYS A 109 -5.94 6.27 3.95
C CYS A 109 -6.70 5.58 2.79
N GLY A 110 -6.64 4.25 2.74
CA GLY A 110 -7.43 3.44 1.83
C GLY A 110 -6.93 2.01 1.71
N PHE A 111 -7.81 1.08 1.38
CA PHE A 111 -7.50 -0.35 1.29
C PHE A 111 -6.83 -0.76 -0.04
N ALA A 112 -6.14 0.17 -0.70
CA ALA A 112 -5.46 -0.11 -1.97
C ALA A 112 -4.16 -0.89 -1.70
N ASN A 113 -4.23 -2.22 -1.74
CA ASN A 113 -3.09 -3.13 -1.60
C ASN A 113 -3.34 -4.44 -2.38
N PHE A 114 -2.29 -5.26 -2.59
CA PHE A 114 -2.43 -6.53 -3.33
C PHE A 114 -3.39 -7.53 -2.65
N GLY A 115 -3.40 -7.59 -1.32
CA GLY A 115 -4.33 -8.43 -0.56
C GLY A 115 -5.81 -8.06 -0.80
N SER A 116 -6.11 -6.77 -0.94
CA SER A 116 -7.46 -6.25 -1.17
C SER A 116 -8.01 -6.62 -2.54
N ILE A 117 -7.17 -6.86 -3.55
CA ILE A 117 -7.63 -7.46 -4.81
C ILE A 117 -8.32 -8.78 -4.49
N GLY A 118 -7.69 -9.59 -3.64
CA GLY A 118 -8.23 -10.86 -3.22
C GLY A 118 -9.57 -10.77 -2.50
N VAL A 119 -9.68 -9.83 -1.56
CA VAL A 119 -10.91 -9.53 -0.83
C VAL A 119 -12.04 -9.16 -1.80
N VAL A 120 -11.78 -8.22 -2.71
CA VAL A 120 -12.74 -7.71 -3.69
C VAL A 120 -13.15 -8.81 -4.66
N VAL A 121 -12.19 -9.51 -5.25
CA VAL A 121 -12.47 -10.63 -6.17
C VAL A 121 -13.28 -11.71 -5.47
N GLY A 122 -12.92 -12.12 -4.25
CA GLY A 122 -13.66 -13.10 -3.47
C GLY A 122 -15.09 -12.66 -3.16
N ALA A 123 -15.26 -11.43 -2.67
CA ALA A 123 -16.58 -10.89 -2.31
C ALA A 123 -17.50 -10.75 -3.53
N PHE A 124 -17.02 -10.14 -4.62
CA PHE A 124 -17.83 -9.95 -5.83
C PHE A 124 -18.09 -11.27 -6.57
N SER A 125 -17.13 -12.21 -6.58
CA SER A 125 -17.35 -13.54 -7.19
C SER A 125 -18.35 -14.39 -6.40
N ALA A 126 -18.43 -14.21 -5.07
CA ALA A 126 -19.45 -14.88 -4.26
C ALA A 126 -20.88 -14.36 -4.55
N VAL A 127 -21.01 -13.11 -4.98
CA VAL A 127 -22.29 -12.47 -5.33
C VAL A 127 -22.66 -12.70 -6.80
N ALA A 128 -21.68 -12.64 -7.72
CA ALA A 128 -21.87 -12.82 -9.15
C ALA A 128 -20.87 -13.85 -9.73
N PRO A 129 -21.06 -15.17 -9.48
CA PRO A 129 -20.09 -16.20 -9.87
C PRO A 129 -19.77 -16.25 -11.36
N HIS A 130 -20.76 -15.94 -12.21
CA HIS A 130 -20.62 -15.92 -13.67
C HIS A 130 -19.72 -14.76 -14.17
N ARG A 131 -19.42 -13.76 -13.34
CA ARG A 131 -18.51 -12.65 -13.65
C ARG A 131 -17.15 -12.77 -12.98
N ALA A 132 -16.88 -13.85 -12.25
CA ALA A 132 -15.61 -14.03 -11.53
C ALA A 132 -14.36 -13.86 -12.42
N PRO A 133 -14.32 -14.35 -13.68
CA PRO A 133 -13.16 -14.13 -14.56
C PRO A 133 -12.96 -12.65 -14.91
N GLU A 134 -14.03 -11.92 -15.18
CA GLU A 134 -13.99 -10.48 -15.48
C GLU A 134 -13.49 -9.68 -14.26
N ILE A 135 -14.03 -9.98 -13.07
CA ILE A 135 -13.67 -9.32 -11.82
C ILE A 135 -12.17 -9.53 -11.51
N ALA A 136 -11.68 -10.76 -11.67
CA ALA A 136 -10.27 -11.09 -11.46
C ALA A 136 -9.34 -10.32 -12.42
N GLN A 137 -9.69 -10.20 -13.70
CA GLN A 137 -8.91 -9.47 -14.70
C GLN A 137 -8.82 -7.96 -14.40
N LEU A 138 -9.85 -7.39 -13.77
CA LEU A 138 -9.87 -5.98 -13.40
C LEU A 138 -9.10 -5.67 -12.11
N GLY A 139 -8.70 -6.68 -11.33
CA GLY A 139 -8.11 -6.50 -10.00
C GLY A 139 -6.92 -5.54 -9.95
N LEU A 140 -5.94 -5.71 -10.83
CA LEU A 140 -4.75 -4.83 -10.88
C LEU A 140 -5.10 -3.40 -11.33
N ARG A 141 -6.06 -3.25 -12.25
CA ARG A 141 -6.53 -1.93 -12.69
C ARG A 141 -7.30 -1.22 -11.58
N ALA A 142 -8.11 -1.95 -10.84
CA ALA A 142 -8.85 -1.44 -9.68
C ALA A 142 -7.88 -1.03 -8.56
N LEU A 143 -6.84 -1.82 -8.30
CA LEU A 143 -5.77 -1.45 -7.36
C LEU A 143 -5.10 -0.14 -7.80
N ALA A 144 -4.65 -0.05 -9.05
CA ALA A 144 -4.01 1.16 -9.56
C ALA A 144 -4.92 2.39 -9.45
N ALA A 145 -6.20 2.27 -9.81
CA ALA A 145 -7.18 3.35 -9.68
C ALA A 145 -7.38 3.79 -8.21
N ALA A 146 -7.50 2.83 -7.29
CA ALA A 146 -7.64 3.13 -5.87
C ALA A 146 -6.37 3.79 -5.28
N THR A 147 -5.18 3.32 -5.67
CA THR A 147 -3.91 3.93 -5.29
C THR A 147 -3.84 5.37 -5.79
N LEU A 148 -4.10 5.62 -7.07
CA LEU A 148 -4.10 6.97 -7.65
C LEU A 148 -5.11 7.89 -6.97
N SER A 149 -6.28 7.36 -6.58
CA SER A 149 -7.26 8.12 -5.80
C SER A 149 -6.72 8.56 -4.45
N ASN A 150 -6.01 7.69 -3.72
CA ASN A 150 -5.39 8.05 -2.45
C ASN A 150 -4.27 9.08 -2.62
N LEU A 151 -3.41 8.89 -3.63
CA LEU A 151 -2.32 9.83 -3.92
C LEU A 151 -2.84 11.19 -4.37
N MET A 152 -3.94 11.24 -5.13
CA MET A 152 -4.60 12.49 -5.50
C MET A 152 -5.13 13.23 -4.26
N SER A 153 -5.85 12.54 -3.37
CA SER A 153 -6.33 13.12 -2.11
C SER A 153 -5.18 13.66 -1.25
N ALA A 154 -4.06 12.93 -1.21
CA ALA A 154 -2.86 13.34 -0.50
C ALA A 154 -2.20 14.57 -1.13
N THR A 155 -2.16 14.65 -2.46
CA THR A 155 -1.64 15.83 -3.18
C THR A 155 -2.51 17.05 -2.89
N ILE A 156 -3.84 16.89 -2.89
CA ILE A 156 -4.79 17.96 -2.55
C ILE A 156 -4.57 18.42 -1.10
N ALA A 157 -4.42 17.49 -0.16
CA ALA A 157 -4.15 17.81 1.24
C ALA A 157 -2.83 18.58 1.40
N GLY A 158 -1.76 18.09 0.76
CA GLY A 158 -0.46 18.76 0.76
C GLY A 158 -0.50 20.17 0.17
N PHE A 159 -1.27 20.36 -0.90
CA PHE A 159 -1.47 21.67 -1.51
C PHE A 159 -2.12 22.67 -0.55
N PHE A 160 -3.26 22.34 0.05
CA PHE A 160 -3.97 23.28 0.93
C PHE A 160 -3.27 23.51 2.27
N ILE A 161 -2.61 22.49 2.82
CA ILE A 161 -1.88 22.63 4.10
C ILE A 161 -0.56 23.38 3.89
N GLY A 162 0.10 23.23 2.74
CA GLY A 162 1.30 23.99 2.43
C GLY A 162 1.05 25.49 2.16
N LEU A 163 -0.21 25.91 2.03
CA LEU A 163 -0.60 27.32 1.91
C LEU A 163 -0.91 27.99 3.27
N ALA A 164 -1.08 27.19 4.33
CA ALA A 164 -1.45 27.64 5.67
C ALA A 164 -0.21 28.03 6.49
#